data_AF-A0A442G3K6-F1
#
_entry.id   AF-A0A442G3K6-F1
#
_cell.length_a   1.000
_cell.length_b   1.000
_cell.length_c   1.000
_cell.angle_alpha   90.00
_cell.angle_beta   90.00
_cell.angle_gamma   90.00
#
_symmetry.space_group_name_H-M   'P 1'
#
loop_
_entity.id
_entity.type
_entity.pdbx_description
1 polymer ?
#
loop_
_entity_poly.entity_id
_entity_poly.type
_entity_poly.pdbx_seq_one_letter_code
_entity_poly.pdbx_strand_id
1 'polypeptide(L)' 'KQYGVDSMPETGENVAEDFSVSRAEQDAFAVRSQDKAVAAQANGRLAKEITPVTIPQRKGDAVMVGKDE' A
#
# COMPACT_ATOMS: atom_id res chain seq x y z
N LYS A 1 23.05 -14.24 -19.83
CA LYS A 1 22.36 -13.89 -18.57
C LYS A 1 21.53 -12.65 -18.86
N GLN A 2 20.20 -12.79 -19.00
CA GLN A 2 19.32 -11.74 -19.55
C GLN A 2 18.66 -10.88 -18.46
N TYR A 3 18.76 -11.28 -17.19
CA TYR A 3 18.16 -10.57 -16.05
C TYR A 3 19.17 -10.47 -14.89
N GLY A 4 19.12 -9.36 -14.15
CA GLY A 4 19.89 -9.13 -12.92
C GLY A 4 19.47 -10.06 -11.79
N VAL A 5 20.27 -10.10 -10.72
CA VAL A 5 19.97 -10.87 -9.49
C VAL A 5 19.54 -9.96 -8.33
N ASP A 6 19.41 -8.66 -8.61
CA ASP A 6 19.05 -7.64 -7.64
C ASP A 6 17.61 -7.85 -7.17
N SER A 7 17.39 -7.63 -5.88
CA SER A 7 16.07 -7.64 -5.27
C SER A 7 15.25 -6.43 -5.73
N MET A 8 13.92 -6.50 -5.60
CA MET A 8 13.05 -5.38 -5.98
C MET A 8 13.38 -4.07 -5.22
N PRO A 9 13.72 -4.06 -3.93
CA PRO A 9 14.20 -2.86 -3.25
C PRO A 9 15.48 -2.29 -3.87
N GLU A 10 16.47 -3.13 -4.19
CA GLU A 10 17.72 -2.69 -4.84
C GLU A 10 17.44 -2.05 -6.21
N THR A 11 16.53 -2.63 -6.99
CA THR A 11 16.12 -2.00 -8.26
C THR A 11 15.40 -0.66 -8.06
N GLY A 12 14.69 -0.48 -6.94
CA GLY A 12 14.06 0.79 -6.57
C GLY A 12 15.08 1.87 -6.20
N GLU A 13 16.11 1.51 -5.44
CA GLU A 13 17.22 2.42 -5.13
C GLU A 13 18.00 2.83 -6.38
N ASN A 14 18.29 1.89 -7.29
CA ASN A 14 18.94 2.20 -8.57
C ASN A 14 18.15 3.26 -9.36
N VAL A 15 16.83 3.12 -9.44
CA VAL A 15 15.96 4.11 -10.12
C VAL A 15 15.94 5.43 -9.34
N ALA A 16 15.90 5.39 -8.00
CA ALA A 16 15.94 6.62 -7.21
C ALA A 16 17.26 7.39 -7.45
N GLU A 17 18.39 6.70 -7.52
CA GLU A 17 19.71 7.28 -7.83
C GLU A 17 19.76 7.85 -9.26
N ASP A 18 19.38 7.05 -10.27
CA ASP A 18 19.40 7.44 -11.68
C ASP A 18 18.59 8.72 -11.96
N PHE A 19 17.50 8.91 -11.23
CA PHE A 19 16.60 10.06 -11.36
C PHE A 19 16.77 11.10 -10.25
N SER A 20 17.78 10.95 -9.39
CA SER A 20 18.09 11.88 -8.28
C SER A 20 16.90 12.14 -7.35
N VAL A 21 16.09 11.11 -7.07
CA VAL A 21 14.95 11.18 -6.16
C VAL A 21 15.44 11.05 -4.72
N SER A 22 15.47 12.17 -4.00
CA SER A 22 16.02 12.22 -2.65
C SER A 22 15.16 11.46 -1.64
N ARG A 23 15.77 10.99 -0.56
CA ARG A 23 15.05 10.34 0.54
C ARG A 23 13.93 11.20 1.12
N ALA A 24 14.13 12.51 1.19
CA ALA A 24 13.12 13.45 1.68
C ALA A 24 11.88 13.51 0.76
N GLU A 25 12.08 13.43 -0.56
CA GLU A 25 10.98 13.39 -1.53
C GLU A 25 10.21 12.07 -1.48
N GLN A 26 10.92 10.96 -1.29
CA GLN A 26 10.31 9.63 -1.09
C GLN A 26 9.45 9.62 0.18
N ASP A 27 9.97 10.11 1.30
CA ASP A 27 9.22 10.19 2.57
C ASP A 27 8.01 11.13 2.45
N ALA A 28 8.18 12.28 1.79
CA ALA A 28 7.07 13.20 1.55
C ALA A 28 5.98 12.57 0.67
N PHE A 29 6.36 11.76 -0.32
CA PHE A 29 5.40 10.98 -1.10
C PHE A 29 4.68 9.94 -0.26
N ALA A 30 5.40 9.20 0.59
CA ALA A 30 4.82 8.18 1.46
C ALA A 30 3.75 8.77 2.40
N VAL A 31 4.04 9.89 3.07
CA VAL A 31 3.06 10.58 3.94
C VAL A 31 1.83 11.01 3.14
N ARG A 32 2.01 11.66 1.99
CA ARG A 32 0.88 12.08 1.13
C ARG A 32 0.05 10.88 0.65
N SER A 33 0.68 9.74 0.40
CA SER A 33 -0.02 8.52 -0.01
C SER A 33 -0.92 8.02 1.13
N GLN A 34 -0.39 7.97 2.35
CA GLN A 34 -1.14 7.55 3.53
C GLN A 34 -2.31 8.49 3.84
N ASP A 35 -2.09 9.80 3.79
CA ASP A 35 -3.15 10.80 4.00
C ASP A 35 -4.31 10.63 3.01
N LYS A 36 -3.98 10.36 1.74
CA LYS A 36 -4.99 10.10 0.70
C LYS A 36 -5.76 8.81 0.93
N ALA A 37 -5.08 7.74 1.35
CA ALA A 37 -5.72 6.47 1.67
C ALA A 37 -6.74 6.64 2.82
N VAL A 38 -6.31 7.26 3.93
CA VAL A 38 -7.18 7.56 5.07
C VAL A 38 -8.38 8.41 4.66
N ALA A 39 -8.16 9.46 3.86
CA ALA A 39 -9.26 10.30 3.37
C ALA A 39 -10.25 9.51 2.49
N ALA A 40 -9.75 8.62 1.61
CA ALA A 40 -10.57 7.80 0.73
C ALA A 40 -11.36 6.71 1.47
N GLN A 41 -10.80 6.17 2.55
CA GLN A 41 -11.51 5.29 3.47
C GLN A 41 -12.61 6.06 4.21
N ALA A 42 -12.30 7.25 4.75
CA ALA A 42 -13.23 8.06 5.53
C ALA A 42 -14.41 8.58 4.71
N ASN A 43 -14.18 8.97 3.45
CA ASN A 43 -15.24 9.45 2.56
C ASN A 43 -15.99 8.33 1.82
N GLY A 44 -15.67 7.06 2.10
CA GLY A 44 -16.35 5.90 1.53
C GLY A 44 -16.04 5.66 0.05
N ARG A 45 -15.01 6.29 -0.53
CA ARG A 45 -14.61 6.03 -1.92
C ARG A 45 -14.19 4.57 -2.11
N LEU A 46 -13.33 4.05 -1.23
CA LEU A 46 -12.83 2.67 -1.33
C LEU A 46 -13.91 1.63 -1.03
N ALA A 47 -14.89 1.96 -0.18
CA ALA A 47 -16.01 1.09 0.12
C ALA A 47 -16.89 0.74 -1.10
N LYS A 48 -16.79 1.51 -2.20
CA LYS A 48 -17.52 1.24 -3.44
C LYS A 48 -16.93 0.10 -4.28
N GLU A 49 -15.64 -0.16 -4.12
CA GLU A 49 -14.91 -1.17 -4.92
C GLU A 49 -14.48 -2.39 -4.09
N ILE A 50 -14.31 -2.23 -2.77
CA ILE A 50 -13.93 -3.34 -1.88
C ILE A 50 -15.10 -4.30 -1.70
N THR A 51 -14.87 -5.58 -2.00
CA THR A 51 -15.76 -6.69 -1.62
C THR A 51 -15.30 -7.24 -0.27
N PRO A 52 -16.09 -7.12 0.82
CA PRO A 52 -15.67 -7.55 2.14
C PRO A 52 -15.43 -9.06 2.23
N VAL A 53 -14.40 -9.44 2.98
CA VAL A 53 -14.08 -10.84 3.29
C VAL A 53 -14.63 -11.18 4.68
N THR A 54 -15.40 -12.26 4.74
CA THR A 54 -15.96 -12.76 6.00
C THR A 54 -15.06 -13.87 6.57
N ILE A 55 -14.53 -13.64 7.77
CA ILE A 55 -13.61 -14.55 8.45
C ILE A 55 -14.37 -15.28 9.58
N PRO A 56 -14.66 -16.58 9.44
CA PRO A 56 -15.35 -17.35 10.47
C PRO A 56 -14.50 -17.42 11.74
N GLN A 57 -15.17 -17.25 12.89
CA GLN A 57 -14.53 -17.35 14.19
C GLN A 57 -14.81 -18.71 14.82
N ARG A 58 -13.87 -19.22 15.62
CA ARG A 58 -14.04 -20.50 16.33
C ARG A 58 -15.23 -20.48 17.29
N LYS A 59 -15.55 -19.30 17.85
CA LYS A 59 -16.73 -19.02 18.66
C LYS A 59 -17.18 -17.57 18.38
N GLY A 60 -18.48 -17.36 18.30
CA GLY A 60 -19.07 -16.04 18.04
C GLY A 60 -19.25 -15.74 16.56
N ASP A 61 -19.68 -14.52 16.27
CA ASP A 61 -20.00 -14.07 14.92
C ASP A 61 -18.75 -13.92 14.04
N ALA A 62 -18.93 -14.04 12.73
CA ALA A 62 -17.83 -13.89 11.78
C ALA A 62 -17.36 -12.43 11.72
N VAL A 63 -16.05 -12.24 11.61
CA VAL A 63 -15.44 -10.91 11.47
C VAL A 63 -15.44 -10.52 10.00
N MET A 64 -15.96 -9.35 9.69
CA MET A 64 -15.96 -8.81 8.33
C MET A 64 -14.79 -7.85 8.15
N VAL A 65 -13.92 -8.14 7.19
CA VAL A 65 -12.81 -7.27 6.77
C VAL A 65 -13.17 -6.63 5.43
N GLY A 66 -13.44 -5.32 5.46
CA GLY A 66 -13.85 -4.55 4.27
C GLY A 66 -13.16 -3.21 4.14
N LYS A 67 -12.05 -3.02 4.86
CA LYS A 67 -11.19 -1.83 4.80
C LYS A 67 -9.75 -2.29 4.71
N ASP A 68 -8.91 -1.53 4.01
CA ASP A 68 -7.46 -1.75 4.02
C ASP A 68 -6.88 -1.53 5.42
N GLU A 69 -5.91 -2.36 5.79
CA GLU A 69 -5.24 -2.41 7.11
C GLU A 69 -4.21 -1.29 7.31
#